data_AF-A0AAU2G0L1-F1
#
_entry.id   AF-A0AAU2G0L1-F1
#
_cell.length_a   1.000
_cell.length_b   1.000
_cell.length_c   1.000
_cell.angle_alpha   90.00
_cell.angle_beta   90.00
_cell.angle_gamma   90.00
#
_symmetry.space_group_name_H-M   'P 1'
#
loop_
_entity.id
_entity.type
_entity.pdbx_description
1 polymer ?
#
loop_
_entity_poly.entity_id
_entity_poly.type
_entity_poly.pdbx_seq_one_letter_code
_entity_poly.pdbx_strand_id
1 'polypeptide(L)'
;MAASVGLIPGVAHAGPATPGAAGPHGVTAPDVDLNKAAGSNFTTFVSPAERTVQTAPAAKGQKADATPQTGGTATTAQPTVSLTAKGTSAHGISLDLGVVSDPGTALSVNVAWGDGTSVTFGANGPTNATEAHTYAEIGAYTIKVTLSDGTGERAVNELALTTPGSDFTPYAPTRLLDTRDGTGAPKGKVAPYATTRVKISGNGAIPAGVTAVVLNVTATNTTSGGHVTVFPEGSDRPTTSNVNFSAGQTVPNLVIVPVNKNGYVDLYNGGWEPVDLIADITGYFTRTSSSGYTPLSPSRFLDTREGQGQVAGQGTTGVQITGRNGIPYGATAVALNVTVTNPREDGHLTVYPSGGAVPTTSNLNFRGGQTVANSVIVPVGPDGSIKIRNGAWKGTDVIVDVVGYYSTDGQGSYLPFLPERILDTRDPADWPYGQLERQGYIYMPLSSSRPSNTAYVLNTTVTNTHGDGYLTVSPDPNSLAAYDGGWEVWPTPPNSSNLNWKKGNTVPNLVQAGMGNNGIVDFWNRGWDNIDLVVDIFGVYQTN
;
A
#
# COMPACT_ATOMS: atom_id res chain seq x y z
N MET A 1 -57.58 4.57 20.14
CA MET A 1 -56.39 3.98 20.80
C MET A 1 -56.11 2.65 20.14
N ALA A 2 -55.39 2.66 19.02
CA ALA A 2 -54.97 1.46 18.30
C ALA A 2 -53.44 1.45 18.35
N ALA A 3 -52.85 0.39 18.89
CA ALA A 3 -51.41 0.16 18.89
C ALA A 3 -51.13 -1.02 17.97
N SER A 4 -50.52 -0.71 16.82
CA SER A 4 -50.07 -1.64 15.80
C SER A 4 -48.72 -2.25 16.21
N VAL A 5 -48.62 -3.58 16.06
CA VAL A 5 -47.38 -4.34 16.16
C VAL A 5 -46.60 -4.17 14.85
N GLY A 6 -45.43 -3.53 14.93
CA GLY A 6 -44.51 -3.39 13.81
C GLY A 6 -43.50 -4.53 13.77
N LEU A 7 -43.59 -5.37 12.74
CA LEU A 7 -42.56 -6.35 12.37
C LEU A 7 -41.37 -5.61 11.74
N ILE A 8 -40.18 -5.80 12.29
CA ILE A 8 -38.91 -5.34 11.71
C ILE A 8 -38.38 -6.46 10.80
N PRO A 9 -38.03 -6.18 9.53
CA PRO A 9 -37.38 -7.17 8.65
C PRO A 9 -35.97 -7.50 9.18
N GLY A 10 -35.73 -8.79 9.45
CA GLY A 10 -34.40 -9.28 9.82
C GLY A 10 -33.45 -9.24 8.63
N VAL A 11 -32.36 -8.50 8.76
CA VAL A 11 -31.17 -8.65 7.93
C VAL A 11 -30.50 -9.96 8.33
N ALA A 12 -30.43 -10.92 7.41
CA ALA A 12 -29.62 -12.11 7.57
C ALA A 12 -28.14 -11.70 7.56
N HIS A 13 -27.55 -11.53 8.74
CA HIS A 13 -26.10 -11.55 8.91
C HIS A 13 -25.68 -13.02 8.84
N ALA A 14 -24.85 -13.38 7.85
CA ALA A 14 -23.99 -14.54 8.02
C ALA A 14 -23.14 -14.26 9.26
N GLY A 15 -23.33 -15.04 10.33
CA GLY A 15 -22.57 -14.86 11.56
C GLY A 15 -21.07 -15.03 11.30
N PRO A 16 -20.20 -14.33 12.06
CA PRO A 16 -18.77 -14.58 12.00
C PRO A 16 -18.51 -16.05 12.31
N ALA A 17 -17.57 -16.66 11.58
CA ALA A 17 -17.05 -17.98 11.93
C ALA A 17 -16.59 -17.96 13.38
N THR A 18 -17.04 -18.92 14.18
CA THR A 18 -16.60 -19.07 15.58
C THR A 18 -15.08 -19.26 15.59
N PRO A 19 -14.31 -18.41 16.29
CA PRO A 19 -12.87 -18.60 16.41
C PRO A 19 -12.54 -19.97 17.02
N GLY A 20 -11.53 -20.65 16.49
CA GLY A 20 -11.01 -21.88 17.06
C GLY A 20 -10.61 -21.68 18.53
N ALA A 21 -10.78 -22.72 19.34
CA ALA A 21 -10.26 -22.75 20.71
C ALA A 21 -8.75 -22.45 20.69
N ALA A 22 -8.23 -21.84 21.76
CA ALA A 22 -6.80 -21.61 21.94
C ALA A 22 -6.02 -22.94 21.85
N GLY A 23 -5.56 -23.27 20.64
CA GLY A 23 -4.46 -24.19 20.42
C GLY A 23 -3.15 -23.48 20.78
N PRO A 24 -2.05 -24.22 20.96
CA PRO A 24 -0.81 -23.68 21.49
C PRO A 24 -0.31 -22.40 20.84
N HIS A 25 -0.53 -22.14 19.54
CA HIS A 25 0.02 -20.91 18.92
C HIS A 25 -0.82 -20.40 17.74
N GLY A 26 -1.29 -19.16 17.89
CA GLY A 26 -1.84 -18.35 16.80
C GLY A 26 -3.36 -18.42 16.69
N VAL A 27 -3.97 -17.24 16.59
CA VAL A 27 -5.40 -17.07 16.39
C VAL A 27 -5.57 -16.28 15.11
N THR A 28 -6.52 -16.73 14.30
CA THR A 28 -6.97 -16.07 13.07
C THR A 28 -7.41 -14.64 13.36
N ALA A 29 -6.70 -13.65 12.81
CA ALA A 29 -7.28 -12.32 12.61
C ALA A 29 -8.29 -12.36 11.46
N PRO A 30 -9.37 -11.56 11.48
CA PRO A 30 -10.34 -11.52 10.38
C PRO A 30 -9.65 -11.13 9.05
N ASP A 31 -10.15 -11.69 7.95
CA ASP A 31 -9.75 -11.28 6.59
C ASP A 31 -10.00 -9.78 6.44
N VAL A 32 -9.04 -9.06 5.86
CA VAL A 32 -9.16 -7.62 5.67
C VAL A 32 -10.26 -7.39 4.64
N ASP A 33 -11.35 -6.71 4.99
CA ASP A 33 -12.32 -6.30 3.99
C ASP A 33 -11.73 -5.17 3.13
N LEU A 34 -10.96 -5.52 2.09
CA LEU A 34 -10.41 -4.57 1.13
C LEU A 34 -11.50 -3.76 0.40
N ASN A 35 -12.77 -4.18 0.38
CA ASN A 35 -13.82 -3.32 -0.15
C ASN A 35 -14.10 -2.14 0.80
N LYS A 36 -13.89 -2.33 2.11
CA LYS A 36 -13.91 -1.25 3.11
C LYS A 36 -12.60 -0.46 3.12
N ALA A 37 -11.44 -1.12 2.99
CA ALA A 37 -10.12 -0.47 3.04
C ALA A 37 -9.72 0.27 1.74
N ALA A 38 -10.15 -0.24 0.57
CA ALA A 38 -9.82 0.29 -0.76
C ALA A 38 -11.00 0.96 -1.47
N GLY A 39 -12.25 0.69 -1.05
CA GLY A 39 -13.46 1.17 -1.73
C GLY A 39 -13.58 2.69 -1.80
N SER A 40 -13.01 3.41 -0.83
CA SER A 40 -12.94 4.88 -0.84
C SER A 40 -11.91 5.44 -1.83
N ASN A 41 -10.99 4.61 -2.35
CA ASN A 41 -9.91 5.02 -3.24
C ASN A 41 -10.19 4.72 -4.73
N PHE A 42 -11.23 3.94 -5.06
CA PHE A 42 -11.58 3.68 -6.45
C PHE A 42 -12.30 4.87 -7.06
N THR A 43 -11.60 5.60 -7.93
CA THR A 43 -12.19 6.68 -8.72
C THR A 43 -13.29 6.10 -9.62
N THR A 44 -14.49 6.67 -9.55
CA THR A 44 -15.57 6.36 -10.49
C THR A 44 -15.43 7.28 -11.70
N PHE A 45 -15.36 6.70 -12.89
CA PHE A 45 -15.31 7.40 -14.16
C PHE A 45 -16.66 7.28 -14.85
N VAL A 46 -17.20 8.38 -15.37
CA VAL A 46 -18.53 8.39 -16.00
C VAL A 46 -18.45 9.07 -17.36
N SER A 47 -19.05 8.44 -18.37
CA SER A 47 -19.40 9.09 -19.64
C SER A 47 -20.90 8.95 -19.84
N PRO A 48 -21.69 10.01 -19.65
CA PRO A 48 -23.13 9.91 -19.68
C PRO A 48 -23.62 9.74 -21.13
N ALA A 49 -24.89 9.35 -21.30
CA ALA A 49 -25.43 8.97 -22.60
C ALA A 49 -25.39 10.12 -23.63
N GLU A 50 -25.41 11.37 -23.19
CA GLU A 50 -25.36 12.58 -24.03
C GLU A 50 -24.01 12.76 -24.73
N ARG A 51 -22.96 12.06 -24.26
CA ARG A 51 -21.66 12.01 -24.93
C ARG A 51 -21.62 11.00 -26.08
N THR A 52 -22.70 10.24 -26.29
CA THR A 52 -22.77 9.28 -27.39
C THR A 52 -22.78 10.01 -28.72
N VAL A 53 -21.80 9.69 -29.58
CA VAL A 53 -21.78 10.12 -30.97
C VAL A 53 -22.62 9.15 -31.78
N GLN A 54 -23.70 9.64 -32.38
CA GLN A 54 -24.62 8.84 -33.19
C GLN A 54 -24.30 8.98 -34.67
N THR A 55 -24.31 7.86 -35.39
CA THR A 55 -24.16 7.83 -36.84
C THR A 55 -25.53 7.65 -37.49
N ALA A 56 -25.82 8.49 -38.49
CA ALA A 56 -27.06 8.37 -39.23
C ALA A 56 -27.16 6.98 -39.90
N PRO A 57 -28.36 6.39 -40.02
CA PRO A 57 -28.54 5.15 -40.76
C PRO A 57 -28.03 5.36 -42.19
N ALA A 58 -27.34 4.37 -42.75
CA ALA A 58 -27.01 4.38 -44.17
C ALA A 58 -28.31 4.61 -44.94
N ALA A 59 -28.40 5.71 -45.70
CA ALA A 59 -29.55 5.98 -46.54
C ALA A 59 -29.71 4.79 -47.49
N LYS A 60 -30.72 3.94 -47.24
CA LYS A 60 -31.14 2.96 -48.24
C LYS A 60 -31.43 3.77 -49.48
N GLY A 61 -30.71 3.54 -50.57
CA GLY A 61 -30.95 4.20 -51.85
C GLY A 61 -32.41 4.03 -52.23
N GLN A 62 -33.22 5.06 -51.95
CA GLN A 62 -34.62 5.09 -52.33
C GLN A 62 -34.62 5.35 -53.84
N LYS A 63 -34.95 4.30 -54.61
CA LYS A 63 -35.56 4.55 -55.91
C LYS A 63 -36.83 5.36 -55.63
N ALA A 64 -36.84 6.59 -56.11
CA ALA A 64 -38.00 7.45 -56.08
C ALA A 64 -39.12 6.79 -56.87
N ASP A 65 -40.17 6.34 -56.18
CA ASP A 65 -41.52 6.51 -56.70
C ASP A 65 -42.62 6.44 -55.62
N ALA A 66 -43.58 7.34 -55.78
CA ALA A 66 -44.96 7.39 -55.27
C ALA A 66 -45.33 7.68 -53.78
N THR A 67 -45.85 8.92 -53.62
CA THR A 67 -47.00 9.43 -52.82
C THR A 67 -46.94 9.61 -51.29
N PRO A 68 -47.52 10.71 -50.74
CA PRO A 68 -47.42 11.07 -49.33
C PRO A 68 -48.56 10.44 -48.51
N GLN A 69 -48.20 9.50 -47.64
CA GLN A 69 -49.10 8.99 -46.61
C GLN A 69 -48.77 9.69 -45.28
N THR A 70 -49.72 10.45 -44.76
CA THR A 70 -49.70 11.01 -43.39
C THR A 70 -49.83 9.86 -42.40
N GLY A 71 -48.69 9.32 -41.99
CA GLY A 71 -48.53 8.39 -40.87
C GLY A 71 -47.26 8.80 -40.15
N GLY A 72 -47.34 8.97 -38.83
CA GLY A 72 -46.26 9.52 -38.01
C GLY A 72 -44.92 8.86 -38.35
N THR A 73 -43.95 9.68 -38.75
CA THR A 73 -42.55 9.28 -38.79
C THR A 73 -42.14 8.98 -37.36
N ALA A 74 -42.22 7.70 -36.96
CA ALA A 74 -41.42 7.21 -35.86
C ALA A 74 -39.97 7.32 -36.33
N THR A 75 -39.34 8.48 -36.07
CA THR A 75 -37.89 8.56 -36.01
C THR A 75 -37.48 7.53 -34.98
N THR A 76 -36.98 6.39 -35.42
CA THR A 76 -36.37 5.38 -34.54
C THR A 76 -35.34 6.13 -33.72
N ALA A 77 -35.52 6.19 -32.40
CA ALA A 77 -34.62 6.96 -31.57
C ALA A 77 -33.23 6.34 -31.74
N GLN A 78 -32.27 7.13 -32.20
CA GLN A 78 -30.91 6.65 -32.40
C GLN A 78 -30.39 6.11 -31.06
N PRO A 79 -29.73 4.94 -31.05
CA PRO A 79 -29.32 4.34 -29.79
C PRO A 79 -28.31 5.22 -29.08
N THR A 80 -28.32 5.19 -27.75
CA THR A 80 -27.30 5.82 -26.91
C THR A 80 -26.73 4.80 -25.93
N VAL A 81 -25.55 5.08 -25.39
CA VAL A 81 -24.96 4.26 -24.32
C VAL A 81 -24.32 5.16 -23.27
N SER A 82 -24.66 4.95 -22.00
CA SER A 82 -23.94 5.53 -20.85
C SER A 82 -22.92 4.55 -20.30
N LEU A 83 -21.80 5.06 -19.80
CA LEU A 83 -20.68 4.27 -19.28
C LEU A 83 -20.34 4.73 -17.86
N THR A 84 -20.17 3.80 -16.93
CA THR A 84 -19.65 4.04 -15.58
C THR A 84 -18.61 2.97 -15.25
N ALA A 85 -17.36 3.36 -15.05
CA ALA A 85 -16.27 2.45 -14.70
C ALA A 85 -15.76 2.68 -13.27
N LYS A 86 -15.40 1.59 -12.58
CA LYS A 86 -14.82 1.60 -11.24
C LYS A 86 -13.67 0.61 -11.13
N GLY A 87 -12.68 0.93 -10.30
CA GLY A 87 -11.60 0.02 -9.97
C GLY A 87 -12.06 -1.19 -9.15
N THR A 88 -11.44 -2.34 -9.38
CA THR A 88 -11.68 -3.60 -8.63
C THR A 88 -10.39 -4.20 -8.05
N SER A 89 -9.24 -3.89 -8.65
CA SER A 89 -7.90 -4.21 -8.14
C SER A 89 -6.91 -3.15 -8.63
N ALA A 90 -5.61 -3.32 -8.39
CA ALA A 90 -4.57 -2.46 -8.97
C ALA A 90 -4.64 -2.41 -10.50
N HIS A 91 -5.06 -3.51 -11.13
CA HIS A 91 -5.13 -3.69 -12.59
C HIS A 91 -6.57 -3.81 -13.11
N GLY A 92 -7.53 -4.06 -12.23
CA GLY A 92 -8.90 -4.42 -12.58
C GLY A 92 -9.85 -3.22 -12.66
N ILE A 93 -10.73 -3.25 -13.65
CA ILE A 93 -11.85 -2.33 -13.85
C ILE A 93 -13.15 -3.12 -14.02
N SER A 94 -14.23 -2.66 -13.38
CA SER A 94 -15.62 -3.01 -13.71
C SER A 94 -16.25 -1.87 -14.49
N LEU A 95 -16.95 -2.17 -15.58
CA LEU A 95 -17.67 -1.24 -16.43
C LEU A 95 -19.15 -1.58 -16.41
N ASP A 96 -19.96 -0.70 -15.83
CA ASP A 96 -21.41 -0.69 -16.01
C ASP A 96 -21.75 0.14 -17.24
N LEU A 97 -22.55 -0.44 -18.15
CA LEU A 97 -23.07 0.28 -19.31
C LEU A 97 -24.59 0.16 -19.41
N GLY A 98 -25.21 1.22 -19.90
CA GLY A 98 -26.66 1.31 -20.13
C GLY A 98 -26.93 1.71 -21.57
N VAL A 99 -27.40 0.78 -22.38
CA VAL A 99 -27.84 1.01 -23.75
C VAL A 99 -29.31 1.43 -23.74
N VAL A 100 -29.62 2.54 -24.39
CA VAL A 100 -31.00 2.99 -24.65
C VAL A 100 -31.26 2.89 -26.14
N SER A 101 -32.25 2.09 -26.52
CA SER A 101 -32.72 1.93 -27.90
C SER A 101 -34.20 1.54 -27.91
N ASP A 102 -34.85 1.62 -29.08
CA ASP A 102 -36.25 1.20 -29.19
C ASP A 102 -36.39 -0.32 -28.95
N PRO A 103 -37.45 -0.79 -28.26
CA PRO A 103 -37.68 -2.23 -28.07
C PRO A 103 -37.70 -3.00 -29.39
N GLY A 104 -37.02 -4.16 -29.44
CA GLY A 104 -36.89 -4.94 -30.66
C GLY A 104 -35.68 -4.57 -31.53
N THR A 105 -34.96 -3.50 -31.21
CA THR A 105 -33.75 -3.09 -31.95
C THR A 105 -32.59 -4.01 -31.59
N ALA A 106 -32.23 -4.91 -32.51
CA ALA A 106 -31.07 -5.78 -32.36
C ALA A 106 -29.77 -5.01 -32.63
N LEU A 107 -28.91 -4.93 -31.62
CA LEU A 107 -27.60 -4.28 -31.67
C LEU A 107 -26.51 -5.26 -31.24
N SER A 108 -25.32 -5.11 -31.80
CA SER A 108 -24.09 -5.67 -31.28
C SER A 108 -23.36 -4.57 -30.51
N VAL A 109 -23.01 -4.87 -29.26
CA VAL A 109 -22.26 -3.99 -28.36
C VAL A 109 -20.83 -4.52 -28.31
N ASN A 110 -19.89 -3.77 -28.88
CA ASN A 110 -18.46 -4.05 -28.76
C ASN A 110 -17.85 -3.11 -27.73
N VAL A 111 -17.24 -3.68 -26.68
CA VAL A 111 -16.47 -2.95 -25.67
C VAL A 111 -15.00 -3.21 -25.94
N ALA A 112 -14.30 -2.22 -26.49
CA ALA A 112 -12.86 -2.23 -26.65
C ALA A 112 -12.19 -1.56 -25.45
N TRP A 113 -11.28 -2.25 -24.77
CA TRP A 113 -10.68 -1.80 -23.51
C TRP A 113 -9.51 -0.82 -23.69
N GLY A 114 -9.05 -0.62 -24.92
CA GLY A 114 -7.96 0.30 -25.24
C GLY A 114 -6.56 -0.31 -25.10
N ASP A 115 -6.45 -1.57 -24.71
CA ASP A 115 -5.21 -2.37 -24.68
C ASP A 115 -5.11 -3.39 -25.83
N GLY A 116 -6.01 -3.28 -26.82
CA GLY A 116 -6.12 -4.21 -27.94
C GLY A 116 -7.08 -5.39 -27.70
N THR A 117 -7.61 -5.54 -26.49
CA THR A 117 -8.66 -6.53 -26.19
C THR A 117 -10.06 -5.95 -26.33
N SER A 118 -11.04 -6.81 -26.59
CA SER A 118 -12.45 -6.42 -26.65
C SER A 118 -13.39 -7.57 -26.30
N VAL A 119 -14.56 -7.24 -25.76
CA VAL A 119 -15.68 -8.17 -25.59
C VAL A 119 -16.85 -7.70 -26.46
N THR A 120 -17.63 -8.64 -26.99
CA THR A 120 -18.82 -8.33 -27.79
C THR A 120 -20.01 -9.15 -27.33
N PHE A 121 -21.16 -8.50 -27.17
CA PHE A 121 -22.42 -9.16 -26.84
C PHE A 121 -23.60 -8.51 -27.57
N GLY A 122 -24.76 -9.15 -27.52
CA GLY A 122 -25.98 -8.65 -28.17
C GLY A 122 -26.86 -7.85 -27.22
N ALA A 123 -27.54 -6.83 -27.74
CA ALA A 123 -28.60 -6.09 -27.07
C ALA A 123 -29.88 -6.11 -27.92
N ASN A 124 -31.04 -6.16 -27.29
CA ASN A 124 -32.34 -6.12 -27.98
C ASN A 124 -33.27 -5.15 -27.25
N GLY A 125 -33.23 -3.88 -27.66
CA GLY A 125 -33.84 -2.78 -26.90
C GLY A 125 -32.97 -2.31 -25.72
N PRO A 126 -33.56 -1.62 -24.73
CA PRO A 126 -32.82 -1.11 -23.57
C PRO A 126 -32.13 -2.25 -22.81
N THR A 127 -30.83 -2.11 -22.56
CA THR A 127 -29.99 -3.18 -22.00
C THR A 127 -28.99 -2.59 -21.01
N ASN A 128 -28.89 -3.16 -19.82
CA ASN A 128 -27.79 -2.89 -18.89
C ASN A 128 -26.85 -4.09 -18.88
N ALA A 129 -25.54 -3.84 -18.86
CA ALA A 129 -24.53 -4.88 -18.74
C ALA A 129 -23.41 -4.41 -17.81
N THR A 130 -22.78 -5.36 -17.14
CA THR A 130 -21.58 -5.15 -16.33
C THR A 130 -20.48 -6.06 -16.87
N GLU A 131 -19.40 -5.45 -17.33
CA GLU A 131 -18.23 -6.16 -17.83
C GLU A 131 -17.04 -5.91 -16.92
N ALA A 132 -16.16 -6.89 -16.73
CA ALA A 132 -14.93 -6.76 -15.96
C ALA A 132 -13.71 -7.00 -16.83
N HIS A 133 -12.63 -6.27 -16.57
CA HIS A 133 -11.37 -6.39 -17.29
C HIS A 133 -10.18 -6.18 -16.37
N THR A 134 -9.11 -6.92 -16.61
CA THR A 134 -7.83 -6.73 -15.91
C THR A 134 -6.76 -6.39 -16.91
N TYR A 135 -6.14 -5.21 -16.77
CA TYR A 135 -5.07 -4.77 -17.65
C TYR A 135 -3.76 -5.48 -17.32
N ALA A 136 -2.96 -5.77 -18.34
CA ALA A 136 -1.63 -6.36 -18.12
C ALA A 136 -0.69 -5.37 -17.42
N GLU A 137 -0.82 -4.09 -17.73
CA GLU A 137 0.00 -2.99 -17.22
C GLU A 137 -0.89 -1.97 -16.52
N ILE A 138 -0.32 -1.24 -15.56
CA ILE A 138 -1.00 -0.06 -15.02
C ILE A 138 -0.90 1.09 -16.02
N GLY A 139 -1.93 1.94 -16.08
CA GLY A 139 -1.89 3.06 -17.00
C GLY A 139 -3.20 3.76 -17.22
N ALA A 140 -3.15 4.74 -18.12
CA ALA A 140 -4.31 5.42 -18.65
C ALA A 140 -4.82 4.69 -19.90
N TYR A 141 -6.11 4.43 -19.94
CA TYR A 141 -6.79 3.72 -21.03
C TYR A 141 -8.03 4.49 -21.47
N THR A 142 -8.49 4.22 -22.69
CA THR A 142 -9.78 4.71 -23.18
C THR A 142 -10.63 3.51 -23.58
N ILE A 143 -11.68 3.26 -22.80
CA ILE A 143 -12.70 2.29 -23.18
C ILE A 143 -13.53 2.90 -24.28
N LYS A 144 -13.68 2.19 -25.40
CA LYS A 144 -14.57 2.56 -26.50
C LYS A 144 -15.70 1.55 -26.60
N VAL A 145 -16.93 1.99 -26.42
CA VAL A 145 -18.13 1.18 -26.62
C VAL A 145 -18.78 1.57 -27.94
N THR A 146 -18.87 0.60 -28.85
CA THR A 146 -19.43 0.76 -30.18
C THR A 146 -20.71 -0.07 -30.28
N LEU A 147 -21.82 0.59 -30.58
CA LEU A 147 -23.08 -0.04 -30.93
C LEU A 147 -23.15 -0.12 -32.46
N SER A 148 -23.32 -1.33 -32.99
CA SER A 148 -23.50 -1.56 -34.42
C SER A 148 -24.72 -2.43 -34.69
N ASP A 149 -25.31 -2.28 -35.86
CA ASP A 149 -26.25 -3.26 -36.40
C ASP A 149 -25.63 -4.00 -37.60
N GLY A 150 -26.36 -4.94 -38.20
CA GLY A 150 -25.91 -5.70 -39.36
C GLY A 150 -25.59 -4.85 -40.61
N THR A 151 -25.76 -3.53 -40.56
CA THR A 151 -25.45 -2.59 -41.64
C THR A 151 -24.36 -1.58 -41.29
N GLY A 152 -23.88 -1.54 -40.04
CA GLY A 152 -22.76 -0.70 -39.62
C GLY A 152 -22.91 -0.10 -38.23
N GLU A 153 -21.97 0.77 -37.88
CA GLU A 153 -21.96 1.52 -36.62
C GLU A 153 -23.17 2.45 -36.50
N ARG A 154 -23.72 2.54 -35.28
CA ARG A 154 -24.87 3.38 -34.92
C ARG A 154 -24.56 4.40 -33.85
N ALA A 155 -23.72 4.03 -32.90
CA ALA A 155 -23.39 4.88 -31.79
C ALA A 155 -22.06 4.50 -31.17
N VAL A 156 -21.30 5.49 -30.72
CA VAL A 156 -20.05 5.30 -29.99
C VAL A 156 -20.05 6.18 -28.74
N ASN A 157 -19.63 5.62 -27.63
CA ASN A 157 -19.23 6.40 -26.46
C ASN A 157 -17.85 5.94 -25.99
N GLU A 158 -17.08 6.89 -25.47
CA GLU A 158 -15.73 6.66 -24.99
C GLU A 158 -15.59 7.13 -23.54
N LEU A 159 -14.81 6.38 -22.77
CA LEU A 159 -14.51 6.66 -21.38
C LEU A 159 -13.01 6.54 -21.13
N ALA A 160 -12.36 7.68 -20.93
CA ALA A 160 -10.99 7.72 -20.44
C ALA A 160 -10.94 7.36 -18.94
N LEU A 161 -10.04 6.46 -18.57
CA LEU A 161 -9.83 6.02 -17.21
C LEU A 161 -8.35 5.83 -16.91
N THR A 162 -8.05 5.56 -15.65
CA THR A 162 -6.72 5.12 -15.23
C THR A 162 -6.89 3.98 -14.25
N THR A 163 -6.04 2.96 -14.35
CA THR A 163 -6.07 1.85 -13.40
C THR A 163 -5.80 2.34 -11.97
N PRO A 164 -6.34 1.66 -10.94
CA PRO A 164 -6.18 2.10 -9.55
C PRO A 164 -4.74 1.98 -9.02
N GLY A 165 -4.00 0.97 -9.51
CA GLY A 165 -2.65 0.66 -9.08
C GLY A 165 -1.62 1.69 -9.48
N SER A 166 -0.44 1.57 -8.87
CA SER A 166 0.69 2.44 -9.13
C SER A 166 2.01 1.74 -8.89
N ASP A 167 3.02 2.08 -9.69
CA ASP A 167 4.34 1.49 -9.61
C ASP A 167 5.32 2.43 -8.93
N PHE A 168 6.35 1.83 -8.32
CA PHE A 168 7.36 2.55 -7.60
C PHE A 168 8.37 3.19 -8.55
N THR A 169 8.68 4.46 -8.29
CA THR A 169 9.78 5.18 -8.91
C THR A 169 10.82 5.49 -7.83
N PRO A 170 12.01 4.84 -7.88
CA PRO A 170 13.09 5.12 -6.94
C PRO A 170 13.52 6.58 -7.03
N TYR A 171 13.82 7.18 -5.87
CA TYR A 171 14.23 8.58 -5.79
C TYR A 171 15.44 8.72 -4.86
N ALA A 172 16.39 9.57 -5.23
CA ALA A 172 17.58 9.79 -4.41
C ALA A 172 17.17 10.39 -3.05
N PRO A 173 17.69 9.88 -1.92
CA PRO A 173 17.32 10.39 -0.59
C PRO A 173 17.45 11.92 -0.51
N THR A 174 16.33 12.60 -0.28
CA THR A 174 16.26 14.07 -0.31
C THR A 174 15.37 14.58 0.81
N ARG A 175 15.77 15.66 1.47
CA ARG A 175 14.94 16.33 2.48
C ARG A 175 13.87 17.18 1.83
N LEU A 176 12.60 16.92 2.15
CA LEU A 176 11.48 17.75 1.69
C LEU A 176 10.91 18.64 2.80
N LEU A 177 11.08 18.26 4.06
CA LEU A 177 10.59 19.03 5.21
C LEU A 177 11.60 18.98 6.36
N ASP A 178 11.87 20.13 6.98
CA ASP A 178 12.60 20.24 8.25
C ASP A 178 12.18 21.51 9.00
N THR A 179 11.45 21.31 10.09
CA THR A 179 10.90 22.44 10.86
C THR A 179 11.96 23.24 11.60
N ARG A 180 13.18 22.72 11.74
CA ARG A 180 14.27 23.39 12.47
C ARG A 180 14.85 24.55 11.68
N ASP A 181 14.88 24.42 10.36
CA ASP A 181 15.45 25.43 9.45
C ASP A 181 14.40 26.10 8.54
N GLY A 182 13.20 25.51 8.42
CA GLY A 182 12.12 26.03 7.58
C GLY A 182 12.09 25.46 6.18
N THR A 183 12.80 24.35 5.92
CA THR A 183 12.70 23.63 4.65
C THR A 183 11.31 23.04 4.51
N GLY A 184 10.58 23.41 3.45
CA GLY A 184 9.28 22.84 3.07
C GLY A 184 8.10 23.07 4.02
N ALA A 185 8.34 23.70 5.18
CA ALA A 185 7.34 24.03 6.20
C ALA A 185 7.77 25.27 6.99
N PRO A 186 6.87 25.95 7.72
CA PRO A 186 7.24 27.06 8.60
C PRO A 186 8.34 26.65 9.60
N LYS A 187 9.34 27.53 9.78
CA LYS A 187 10.39 27.33 10.77
C LYS A 187 9.82 27.43 12.19
N GLY A 188 9.98 26.37 12.96
CA GLY A 188 9.53 26.26 14.35
C GLY A 188 8.90 24.92 14.65
N LYS A 189 8.98 24.49 15.91
CA LYS A 189 8.39 23.24 16.38
C LYS A 189 6.89 23.18 16.09
N VAL A 190 6.41 22.00 15.70
CA VAL A 190 4.99 21.70 15.55
C VAL A 190 4.38 21.66 16.95
N ALA A 191 3.41 22.54 17.22
CA ALA A 191 2.75 22.63 18.52
C ALA A 191 2.04 21.32 18.92
N PRO A 192 1.72 21.12 20.21
CA PRO A 192 0.92 19.99 20.66
C PRO A 192 -0.40 19.94 19.91
N TYR A 193 -0.79 18.77 19.43
CA TYR A 193 -2.03 18.55 18.70
C TYR A 193 -2.18 19.42 17.44
N ALA A 194 -1.06 19.86 16.87
CA ALA A 194 -1.03 20.60 15.62
C ALA A 194 -0.48 19.72 14.48
N THR A 195 -0.78 20.17 13.25
CA THR A 195 -0.34 19.53 12.03
C THR A 195 0.60 20.46 11.27
N THR A 196 1.70 19.91 10.77
CA THR A 196 2.47 20.51 9.67
C THR A 196 2.28 19.67 8.41
N ARG A 197 2.61 20.20 7.24
CA ARG A 197 2.41 19.50 5.97
C ARG A 197 3.62 19.62 5.06
N VAL A 198 3.87 18.56 4.30
CA VAL A 198 4.94 18.49 3.29
C VAL A 198 4.33 18.46 1.89
N LYS A 199 4.86 19.29 0.98
CA LYS A 199 4.50 19.23 -0.44
C LYS A 199 5.25 18.09 -1.11
N ILE A 200 4.51 17.21 -1.78
CA ILE A 200 5.04 16.08 -2.54
C ILE A 200 4.94 16.35 -4.04
N SER A 201 3.73 16.36 -4.59
CA SER A 201 3.52 16.42 -6.04
C SER A 201 4.01 17.75 -6.62
N GLY A 202 4.92 17.71 -7.59
CA GLY A 202 5.52 18.91 -8.18
C GLY A 202 6.62 19.58 -7.34
N ASN A 203 7.08 18.95 -6.26
CA ASN A 203 8.21 19.42 -5.45
C ASN A 203 9.45 18.56 -5.73
N GLY A 204 10.65 19.15 -5.75
CA GLY A 204 11.90 18.38 -5.90
C GLY A 204 11.92 17.42 -7.10
N ALA A 205 11.50 17.86 -8.29
CA ALA A 205 11.39 17.02 -9.49
C ALA A 205 10.44 15.80 -9.40
N ILE A 206 9.64 15.69 -8.34
CA ILE A 206 8.55 14.71 -8.25
C ILE A 206 7.42 15.17 -9.18
N PRO A 207 6.86 14.31 -10.05
CA PRO A 207 5.79 14.70 -10.96
C PRO A 207 4.51 15.08 -10.21
N ALA A 208 3.62 15.78 -10.90
CA ALA A 208 2.24 15.95 -10.42
C ALA A 208 1.50 14.61 -10.46
N GLY A 209 0.49 14.43 -9.59
CA GLY A 209 -0.41 13.27 -9.66
C GLY A 209 0.18 11.94 -9.16
N VAL A 210 1.25 11.96 -8.35
CA VAL A 210 1.69 10.76 -7.62
C VAL A 210 0.56 10.22 -6.73
N THR A 211 0.50 8.91 -6.56
CA THR A 211 -0.56 8.21 -5.80
C THR A 211 -0.18 7.97 -4.35
N ALA A 212 1.11 7.79 -4.08
CA ALA A 212 1.68 7.59 -2.76
C ALA A 212 3.14 8.03 -2.75
N VAL A 213 3.69 8.23 -1.56
CA VAL A 213 5.10 8.60 -1.34
C VAL A 213 5.73 7.76 -0.24
N VAL A 214 7.02 7.48 -0.39
CA VAL A 214 7.85 6.86 0.65
C VAL A 214 8.64 7.95 1.36
N LEU A 215 8.38 8.13 2.65
CA LEU A 215 9.05 9.12 3.50
C LEU A 215 9.71 8.42 4.68
N ASN A 216 10.92 8.82 5.03
CA ASN A 216 11.45 8.60 6.36
C ASN A 216 11.11 9.83 7.22
N VAL A 217 10.19 9.66 8.18
CA VAL A 217 9.73 10.75 9.04
C VAL A 217 10.44 10.66 10.38
N THR A 218 11.10 11.75 10.78
CA THR A 218 11.87 11.82 12.03
C THR A 218 11.26 12.83 12.98
N ALA A 219 11.02 12.41 14.22
CA ALA A 219 10.75 13.31 15.35
C ALA A 219 12.05 13.60 16.09
N THR A 220 12.33 14.88 16.38
CA THR A 220 13.54 15.31 17.10
C THR A 220 13.25 16.48 18.03
N ASN A 221 14.22 16.84 18.88
CA ASN A 221 14.09 17.87 19.91
C ASN A 221 12.87 17.66 20.83
N THR A 222 12.54 16.39 21.11
CA THR A 222 11.39 15.99 21.93
C THR A 222 11.65 16.29 23.40
N THR A 223 10.67 16.86 24.10
CA THR A 223 10.76 17.16 25.55
C THR A 223 9.82 16.31 26.40
N SER A 224 8.85 15.63 25.77
CA SER A 224 7.95 14.67 26.41
C SER A 224 7.70 13.49 25.47
N GLY A 225 6.98 12.47 25.97
CA GLY A 225 6.52 11.36 25.14
C GLY A 225 5.37 11.76 24.22
N GLY A 226 5.33 11.18 23.03
CA GLY A 226 4.31 11.46 22.03
C GLY A 226 4.42 10.57 20.80
N HIS A 227 3.61 10.89 19.80
CA HIS A 227 3.68 10.22 18.50
C HIS A 227 3.41 11.18 17.34
N VAL A 228 3.79 10.76 16.14
CA VAL A 228 3.43 11.40 14.87
C VAL A 228 2.49 10.49 14.10
N THR A 229 1.38 11.05 13.61
CA THR A 229 0.50 10.40 12.64
C THR A 229 0.71 11.05 11.28
N VAL A 230 0.94 10.24 10.25
CA VAL A 230 1.20 10.67 8.87
C VAL A 230 0.07 10.20 7.98
N PHE A 231 -0.58 11.12 7.26
CA PHE A 231 -1.80 10.83 6.49
C PHE A 231 -1.98 11.80 5.31
N PRO A 232 -2.74 11.42 4.26
CA PRO A 232 -2.95 12.30 3.12
C PRO A 232 -3.73 13.56 3.50
N GLU A 233 -3.32 14.73 3.01
CA GLU A 233 -4.00 16.00 3.35
C GLU A 233 -5.46 15.97 2.87
N GLY A 234 -6.36 16.42 3.76
CA GLY A 234 -7.80 16.47 3.51
C GLY A 234 -8.55 15.16 3.79
N SER A 235 -7.90 14.11 4.29
CA SER A 235 -8.58 12.94 4.87
C SER A 235 -8.82 13.11 6.37
N ASP A 236 -9.73 12.31 6.92
CA ASP A 236 -9.81 12.14 8.37
C ASP A 236 -8.50 11.57 8.89
N ARG A 237 -8.08 12.06 10.07
CA ARG A 237 -6.85 11.59 10.71
C ARG A 237 -7.05 10.16 11.22
N PRO A 238 -6.23 9.19 10.79
CA PRO A 238 -6.31 7.82 11.29
C PRO A 238 -5.87 7.73 12.76
N THR A 239 -6.24 6.65 13.44
CA THR A 239 -5.82 6.37 14.83
C THR A 239 -4.42 5.75 14.92
N THR A 240 -3.76 5.54 13.77
CA THR A 240 -2.41 4.98 13.67
C THR A 240 -1.34 5.96 14.17
N SER A 241 -0.32 5.43 14.84
CA SER A 241 0.90 6.15 15.23
C SER A 241 2.09 5.63 14.41
N ASN A 242 2.65 6.47 13.53
CA ASN A 242 3.74 6.10 12.65
C ASN A 242 5.11 6.27 13.33
N VAL A 243 5.30 7.31 14.14
CA VAL A 243 6.56 7.54 14.86
C VAL A 243 6.24 7.72 16.33
N ASN A 244 6.79 6.88 17.20
CA ASN A 244 6.59 7.00 18.65
C ASN A 244 7.90 7.40 19.30
N PHE A 245 7.84 8.39 20.18
CA PHE A 245 9.03 8.98 20.78
C PHE A 245 8.84 9.26 22.26
N SER A 246 9.95 9.22 22.98
CA SER A 246 10.11 9.66 24.37
C SER A 246 10.94 10.93 24.43
N ALA A 247 11.01 11.56 25.61
CA ALA A 247 11.81 12.77 25.82
C ALA A 247 13.30 12.56 25.45
N GLY A 248 13.87 13.55 24.76
CA GLY A 248 15.26 13.60 24.32
C GLY A 248 15.61 12.61 23.20
N GLN A 249 14.62 11.97 22.58
CA GLN A 249 14.87 11.05 21.46
C GLN A 249 14.91 11.79 20.12
N THR A 250 15.71 11.26 19.20
CA THR A 250 15.56 11.49 17.76
C THR A 250 15.28 10.14 17.15
N VAL A 251 14.09 9.94 16.60
CA VAL A 251 13.64 8.63 16.12
C VAL A 251 12.95 8.77 14.76
N PRO A 252 13.38 7.99 13.77
CA PRO A 252 12.69 7.88 12.49
C PRO A 252 11.76 6.67 12.43
N ASN A 253 10.78 6.72 11.52
CA ASN A 253 10.16 5.53 10.93
C ASN A 253 9.92 5.78 9.43
N LEU A 254 10.11 4.76 8.61
CA LEU A 254 9.67 4.80 7.22
C LEU A 254 8.14 4.75 7.15
N VAL A 255 7.54 5.47 6.22
CA VAL A 255 6.12 5.42 5.93
C VAL A 255 5.88 5.39 4.43
N ILE A 256 4.88 4.62 4.01
CA ILE A 256 4.28 4.74 2.68
C ILE A 256 2.89 5.32 2.89
N VAL A 257 2.64 6.50 2.32
CA VAL A 257 1.41 7.25 2.56
C VAL A 257 0.78 7.66 1.24
N PRO A 258 -0.55 7.53 1.07
CA PRO A 258 -1.24 8.05 -0.09
C PRO A 258 -1.00 9.55 -0.27
N VAL A 259 -1.09 10.03 -1.51
CA VAL A 259 -1.01 11.46 -1.84
C VAL A 259 -2.28 11.84 -2.59
N ASN A 260 -3.04 12.77 -2.02
CA ASN A 260 -4.27 13.28 -2.63
C ASN A 260 -3.98 14.26 -3.76
N LYS A 261 -5.03 14.67 -4.49
CA LYS A 261 -4.92 15.57 -5.67
C LYS A 261 -4.24 16.92 -5.39
N ASN A 262 -4.32 17.41 -4.16
CA ASN A 262 -3.62 18.63 -3.72
C ASN A 262 -2.09 18.45 -3.61
N GLY A 263 -1.59 17.21 -3.58
CA GLY A 263 -0.18 16.86 -3.54
C GLY A 263 0.51 17.10 -2.19
N TYR A 264 -0.22 17.03 -1.07
CA TYR A 264 0.33 17.21 0.27
C TYR A 264 0.11 15.98 1.17
N VAL A 265 0.99 15.84 2.15
CA VAL A 265 0.89 14.89 3.26
C VAL A 265 0.95 15.66 4.56
N ASP A 266 0.08 15.31 5.50
CA ASP A 266 -0.02 15.90 6.83
C ASP A 266 0.77 15.07 7.85
N LEU A 267 1.50 15.78 8.73
CA LEU A 267 2.26 15.22 9.85
C LEU A 267 1.71 15.86 11.13
N TYR A 268 0.93 15.08 11.88
CA TYR A 268 0.29 15.50 13.11
C TYR A 268 1.11 15.15 14.34
N ASN A 269 1.37 16.13 15.22
CA ASN A 269 1.96 15.90 16.54
C ASN A 269 0.89 15.50 17.55
N GLY A 270 0.84 14.22 17.91
CA GLY A 270 -0.03 13.68 18.95
C GLY A 270 0.52 13.77 20.38
N GLY A 271 1.65 14.45 20.57
CA GLY A 271 2.27 14.69 21.88
C GLY A 271 1.72 15.92 22.61
N TRP A 272 2.02 15.99 23.91
CA TRP A 272 1.64 17.10 24.79
C TRP A 272 2.58 18.31 24.69
N GLU A 273 3.76 18.13 24.07
CA GLU A 273 4.77 19.19 23.91
C GLU A 273 5.11 19.40 22.43
N PRO A 274 5.62 20.60 22.07
CA PRO A 274 6.08 20.86 20.71
C PRO A 274 7.26 19.97 20.29
N VAL A 275 7.28 19.54 19.03
CA VAL A 275 8.32 18.67 18.46
C VAL A 275 8.83 19.22 17.12
N ASP A 276 10.10 18.98 16.79
CA ASP A 276 10.61 19.22 15.45
C ASP A 276 10.41 17.98 14.58
N LEU A 277 9.94 18.19 13.35
CA LEU A 277 9.70 17.12 12.39
C LEU A 277 10.57 17.30 11.16
N ILE A 278 11.05 16.18 10.63
CA ILE A 278 11.82 16.09 9.38
C ILE A 278 11.16 15.02 8.51
N ALA A 279 11.05 15.26 7.20
CA ALA A 279 10.63 14.26 6.24
C ALA A 279 11.62 14.20 5.07
N ASP A 280 12.24 13.04 4.91
CA ASP A 280 13.18 12.73 3.83
C ASP A 280 12.52 11.71 2.87
N ILE A 281 12.46 11.99 1.57
CA ILE A 281 11.86 11.11 0.55
C ILE A 281 12.88 10.12 0.00
N THR A 282 12.47 8.87 -0.26
CA THR A 282 13.31 7.86 -0.97
C THR A 282 12.63 7.25 -2.20
N GLY A 283 11.38 7.61 -2.47
CA GLY A 283 10.66 7.21 -3.68
C GLY A 283 9.20 7.62 -3.66
N TYR A 284 8.52 7.43 -4.77
CA TYR A 284 7.11 7.76 -4.93
C TYR A 284 6.43 6.77 -5.88
N PHE A 285 5.10 6.74 -5.87
CA PHE A 285 4.30 5.86 -6.71
C PHE A 285 3.53 6.65 -7.76
N THR A 286 3.50 6.14 -8.99
CA THR A 286 2.81 6.77 -10.13
C THR A 286 1.95 5.79 -10.90
N ARG A 287 0.97 6.29 -11.65
CA ARG A 287 0.14 5.47 -12.55
C ARG A 287 0.77 5.24 -13.92
N THR A 288 2.09 5.32 -13.99
CA THR A 288 2.88 5.00 -15.17
C THR A 288 3.75 3.81 -14.81
N SER A 289 3.74 2.76 -15.64
CA SER A 289 4.57 1.57 -15.42
C SER A 289 6.01 1.99 -15.13
N SER A 290 6.57 1.45 -14.05
CA SER A 290 7.90 1.83 -13.57
C SER A 290 8.60 0.62 -12.96
N SER A 291 8.45 0.38 -11.66
CA SER A 291 9.02 -0.80 -11.02
C SER A 291 8.00 -1.38 -10.06
N GLY A 292 7.50 -2.57 -10.38
CA GLY A 292 6.66 -3.34 -9.47
C GLY A 292 7.47 -4.02 -8.38
N TYR A 293 6.81 -4.30 -7.27
CA TYR A 293 7.40 -4.96 -6.11
C TYR A 293 7.43 -6.47 -6.28
N THR A 294 8.51 -7.10 -5.82
CA THR A 294 8.62 -8.54 -5.66
C THR A 294 8.98 -8.87 -4.21
N PRO A 295 8.07 -9.49 -3.45
CA PRO A 295 8.35 -9.89 -2.08
C PRO A 295 9.34 -11.05 -2.02
N LEU A 296 10.10 -11.11 -0.93
CA LEU A 296 10.96 -12.22 -0.58
C LEU A 296 10.65 -12.71 0.83
N SER A 297 10.96 -13.97 1.11
CA SER A 297 11.15 -14.37 2.51
C SER A 297 12.32 -13.55 3.08
N PRO A 298 12.19 -12.96 4.29
CA PRO A 298 13.25 -12.16 4.89
C PRO A 298 14.57 -12.92 4.91
N SER A 299 15.64 -12.31 4.40
CA SER A 299 16.96 -12.94 4.35
C SER A 299 18.07 -11.98 4.73
N ARG A 300 19.04 -12.47 5.51
CA ARG A 300 20.15 -11.67 6.02
C ARG A 300 21.23 -11.48 4.96
N PHE A 301 21.51 -10.22 4.64
CA PHE A 301 22.52 -9.83 3.66
C PHE A 301 23.83 -9.40 4.32
N LEU A 302 23.76 -8.78 5.49
CA LEU A 302 24.92 -8.34 6.26
C LEU A 302 24.68 -8.60 7.75
N ASP A 303 25.72 -9.07 8.44
CA ASP A 303 25.85 -9.02 9.88
C ASP A 303 27.31 -8.74 10.23
N THR A 304 27.61 -7.52 10.67
CA THR A 304 29.02 -7.15 10.91
C THR A 304 29.63 -7.89 12.09
N ARG A 305 28.79 -8.50 12.95
CA ARG A 305 29.25 -9.32 14.09
C ARG A 305 29.88 -10.63 13.63
N GLU A 306 29.54 -11.09 12.43
CA GLU A 306 30.02 -12.35 11.84
C GLU A 306 31.36 -12.15 11.11
N GLY A 307 32.36 -11.63 11.84
CA GLY A 307 33.75 -11.57 11.38
C GLY A 307 34.16 -10.33 10.60
N GLN A 308 33.27 -9.37 10.33
CA GLN A 308 33.64 -8.08 9.71
C GLN A 308 34.08 -7.02 10.72
N GLY A 309 33.60 -7.13 11.96
CA GLY A 309 33.80 -6.13 13.00
C GLY A 309 32.93 -4.88 12.76
N GLN A 310 32.87 -4.03 13.77
CA GLN A 310 32.01 -2.85 13.74
C GLN A 310 32.37 -1.89 12.61
N VAL A 311 31.35 -1.30 11.99
CA VAL A 311 31.51 -0.19 11.06
C VAL A 311 32.09 0.99 11.84
N ALA A 312 33.32 1.38 11.51
CA ALA A 312 34.02 2.47 12.20
C ALA A 312 33.20 3.77 12.17
N GLY A 313 33.43 4.64 13.15
CA GLY A 313 32.82 5.96 13.16
C GLY A 313 33.22 6.76 11.91
N GLN A 314 32.26 7.47 11.33
CA GLN A 314 32.35 8.14 10.03
C GLN A 314 32.68 7.19 8.85
N GLY A 315 32.78 5.88 9.10
CA GLY A 315 33.06 4.85 8.11
C GLY A 315 31.84 4.45 7.31
N THR A 316 32.09 3.73 6.21
CA THR A 316 31.05 3.19 5.33
C THR A 316 31.31 1.71 5.08
N THR A 317 30.25 0.90 5.09
CA THR A 317 30.26 -0.48 4.60
C THR A 317 29.38 -0.63 3.36
N GLY A 318 29.65 -1.62 2.53
CA GLY A 318 28.88 -1.91 1.31
C GLY A 318 28.17 -3.25 1.40
N VAL A 319 27.01 -3.35 0.75
CA VAL A 319 26.21 -4.58 0.69
C VAL A 319 25.83 -4.84 -0.76
N GLN A 320 26.32 -5.94 -1.34
CA GLN A 320 25.89 -6.40 -2.65
C GLN A 320 24.44 -6.88 -2.58
N ILE A 321 23.56 -6.29 -3.40
CA ILE A 321 22.12 -6.59 -3.41
C ILE A 321 21.77 -7.51 -4.59
N THR A 322 22.09 -7.10 -5.81
CA THR A 322 21.69 -7.86 -7.00
C THR A 322 22.59 -9.07 -7.24
N GLY A 323 22.05 -10.08 -7.93
CA GLY A 323 22.75 -11.33 -8.20
C GLY A 323 22.84 -12.26 -6.99
N ARG A 324 22.11 -11.96 -5.91
CA ARG A 324 22.11 -12.71 -4.65
C ARG A 324 20.68 -13.02 -4.21
N ASN A 325 20.48 -14.21 -3.64
CA ASN A 325 19.22 -14.66 -3.03
C ASN A 325 17.96 -14.41 -3.90
N GLY A 326 18.07 -14.60 -5.21
CA GLY A 326 16.96 -14.43 -6.16
C GLY A 326 16.70 -12.99 -6.62
N ILE A 327 17.50 -12.01 -6.20
CA ILE A 327 17.37 -10.61 -6.66
C ILE A 327 18.07 -10.46 -8.03
N PRO A 328 17.36 -10.06 -9.10
CA PRO A 328 17.93 -9.91 -10.44
C PRO A 328 18.86 -8.69 -10.53
N TYR A 329 19.76 -8.68 -11.52
CA TYR A 329 20.62 -7.52 -11.83
C TYR A 329 19.84 -6.27 -12.27
N GLY A 330 18.58 -6.44 -12.71
CA GLY A 330 17.68 -5.34 -13.07
C GLY A 330 16.90 -4.73 -11.90
N ALA A 331 17.17 -5.09 -10.64
CA ALA A 331 16.50 -4.47 -9.51
C ALA A 331 16.86 -2.98 -9.41
N THR A 332 15.85 -2.12 -9.34
CA THR A 332 15.98 -0.66 -9.33
C THR A 332 16.03 -0.10 -7.90
N ALA A 333 15.39 -0.80 -6.96
CA ALA A 333 15.44 -0.51 -5.52
C ALA A 333 15.27 -1.77 -4.69
N VAL A 334 15.66 -1.69 -3.40
CA VAL A 334 15.53 -2.79 -2.43
C VAL A 334 14.75 -2.31 -1.20
N ALA A 335 13.86 -3.17 -0.72
CA ALA A 335 13.17 -3.01 0.56
C ALA A 335 13.85 -3.90 1.61
N LEU A 336 14.32 -3.29 2.71
CA LEU A 336 15.11 -3.95 3.74
C LEU A 336 14.83 -3.37 5.12
N ASN A 337 15.18 -4.12 6.16
CA ASN A 337 15.38 -3.59 7.50
C ASN A 337 16.88 -3.40 7.74
N VAL A 338 17.25 -2.23 8.26
CA VAL A 338 18.59 -1.98 8.78
C VAL A 338 18.53 -1.95 10.30
N THR A 339 19.35 -2.75 10.96
CA THR A 339 19.43 -2.81 12.43
C THR A 339 20.80 -2.37 12.90
N VAL A 340 20.83 -1.48 13.87
CA VAL A 340 22.02 -1.16 14.65
C VAL A 340 22.04 -2.01 15.91
N THR A 341 23.20 -2.55 16.26
CA THR A 341 23.44 -3.18 17.56
C THR A 341 24.86 -2.87 18.06
N ASN A 342 25.07 -2.99 19.37
CA ASN A 342 26.31 -2.58 20.05
C ASN A 342 26.87 -1.19 19.66
N PRO A 343 26.06 -0.14 19.44
CA PRO A 343 26.59 1.18 19.14
C PRO A 343 27.36 1.72 20.35
N ARG A 344 28.56 2.24 20.13
CA ARG A 344 29.42 2.74 21.21
C ARG A 344 29.07 4.16 21.69
N GLU A 345 28.19 4.85 20.98
CA GLU A 345 27.68 6.19 21.28
C GLU A 345 26.43 6.49 20.44
N ASP A 346 25.85 7.66 20.64
CA ASP A 346 24.70 8.14 19.88
C ASP A 346 25.09 8.47 18.44
N GLY A 347 24.19 8.21 17.50
CA GLY A 347 24.46 8.43 16.10
C GLY A 347 23.29 8.10 15.19
N HIS A 348 23.62 7.96 13.90
CA HIS A 348 22.65 7.58 12.89
C HIS A 348 23.31 6.76 11.78
N LEU A 349 22.50 6.03 11.03
CA LEU A 349 22.89 5.43 9.76
C LEU A 349 22.32 6.21 8.60
N THR A 350 23.11 6.33 7.54
CA THR A 350 22.68 6.79 6.21
C THR A 350 22.84 5.65 5.23
N VAL A 351 21.76 5.24 4.57
CA VAL A 351 21.71 4.18 3.56
C VAL A 351 21.46 4.81 2.20
N TYR A 352 22.29 4.49 1.21
CA TYR A 352 22.27 5.15 -0.10
C TYR A 352 22.79 4.22 -1.21
N PRO A 353 22.41 4.44 -2.48
CA PRO A 353 22.96 3.67 -3.59
C PRO A 353 24.47 3.87 -3.71
N SER A 354 25.19 2.81 -4.07
CA SER A 354 26.60 2.92 -4.46
C SER A 354 26.77 3.84 -5.69
N GLY A 355 27.97 4.40 -5.85
CA GLY A 355 28.25 5.35 -6.94
C GLY A 355 27.68 6.76 -6.72
N GLY A 356 26.81 6.96 -5.72
CA GLY A 356 26.30 8.25 -5.30
C GLY A 356 27.13 8.91 -4.20
N ALA A 357 26.95 10.23 -4.05
CA ALA A 357 27.45 10.97 -2.88
C ALA A 357 26.63 10.60 -1.63
N VAL A 358 27.26 10.68 -0.46
CA VAL A 358 26.58 10.44 0.82
C VAL A 358 25.49 11.50 1.04
N PRO A 359 24.21 11.10 1.18
CA PRO A 359 23.13 12.04 1.50
C PRO A 359 23.30 12.68 2.88
N THR A 360 22.66 13.84 3.08
CA THR A 360 22.56 14.50 4.39
C THR A 360 21.39 13.98 5.24
N THR A 361 20.62 13.05 4.70
CA THR A 361 19.45 12.42 5.34
C THR A 361 19.88 11.22 6.19
N SER A 362 19.17 10.94 7.28
CA SER A 362 19.39 9.72 8.08
C SER A 362 18.24 8.74 7.88
N ASN A 363 18.53 7.45 7.88
CA ASN A 363 17.52 6.39 7.85
C ASN A 363 17.21 5.85 9.25
N LEU A 364 18.21 5.74 10.12
CA LEU A 364 18.05 5.19 11.46
C LEU A 364 18.82 6.04 12.47
N ASN A 365 18.22 6.39 13.60
CA ASN A 365 18.88 7.11 14.68
C ASN A 365 18.91 6.24 15.93
N PHE A 366 20.02 6.26 16.67
CA PHE A 366 20.25 5.37 17.79
C PHE A 366 21.03 6.05 18.91
N ARG A 367 20.86 5.53 20.13
CA ARG A 367 21.71 5.85 21.28
C ARG A 367 22.76 4.78 21.52
N GLY A 368 23.83 5.13 22.24
CA GLY A 368 24.83 4.16 22.70
C GLY A 368 24.18 2.99 23.47
N GLY A 369 24.60 1.75 23.18
CA GLY A 369 24.05 0.52 23.75
C GLY A 369 22.65 0.11 23.28
N GLN A 370 22.03 0.84 22.35
CA GLN A 370 20.71 0.51 21.82
C GLN A 370 20.79 -0.53 20.70
N THR A 371 19.84 -1.47 20.67
CA THR A 371 19.53 -2.25 19.46
C THR A 371 18.22 -1.70 18.89
N VAL A 372 18.24 -1.25 17.63
CA VAL A 372 17.07 -0.63 16.98
C VAL A 372 17.13 -0.88 15.48
N ALA A 373 15.95 -1.12 14.89
CA ALA A 373 15.77 -1.29 13.45
C ALA A 373 14.86 -0.20 12.87
N ASN A 374 15.02 0.07 11.58
CA ASN A 374 14.05 0.81 10.78
C ASN A 374 13.97 0.18 9.39
N SER A 375 12.77 0.23 8.80
CA SER A 375 12.58 -0.14 7.40
C SER A 375 13.21 0.90 6.47
N VAL A 376 13.74 0.45 5.34
CA VAL A 376 14.39 1.30 4.34
C VAL A 376 14.03 0.78 2.95
N ILE A 377 13.53 1.68 2.10
CA ILE A 377 13.51 1.50 0.65
C ILE A 377 14.57 2.42 0.07
N VAL A 378 15.54 1.85 -0.65
CA VAL A 378 16.67 2.59 -1.21
C VAL A 378 16.94 2.15 -2.65
N PRO A 379 17.27 3.08 -3.58
CA PRO A 379 17.74 2.72 -4.90
C PRO A 379 18.98 1.82 -4.84
N VAL A 380 19.11 0.91 -5.80
CA VAL A 380 20.33 0.12 -5.97
C VAL A 380 21.28 0.87 -6.90
N GLY A 381 22.57 0.95 -6.54
CA GLY A 381 23.54 1.65 -7.37
C GLY A 381 23.95 0.85 -8.62
N PRO A 382 24.69 1.46 -9.57
CA PRO A 382 25.00 0.83 -10.86
C PRO A 382 25.81 -0.47 -10.79
N ASP A 383 26.49 -0.72 -9.68
CA ASP A 383 27.23 -1.97 -9.41
C ASP A 383 26.37 -3.05 -8.72
N GLY A 384 25.08 -2.80 -8.54
CA GLY A 384 24.15 -3.71 -7.89
C GLY A 384 24.22 -3.68 -6.35
N SER A 385 24.89 -2.69 -5.75
CA SER A 385 25.10 -2.59 -4.31
C SER A 385 24.52 -1.31 -3.69
N ILE A 386 24.43 -1.32 -2.36
CA ILE A 386 24.14 -0.16 -1.53
C ILE A 386 25.32 0.12 -0.58
N LYS A 387 25.34 1.32 -0.02
CA LYS A 387 26.30 1.75 1.00
C LYS A 387 25.56 2.17 2.27
N ILE A 388 26.19 1.89 3.41
CA ILE A 388 25.69 2.24 4.74
C ILE A 388 26.80 2.99 5.47
N ARG A 389 26.58 4.28 5.75
CA ARG A 389 27.51 5.10 6.52
C ARG A 389 27.09 5.16 7.98
N ASN A 390 28.06 4.95 8.87
CA ASN A 390 27.92 5.24 10.29
C ASN A 390 28.23 6.72 10.54
N GLY A 391 27.20 7.49 10.90
CA GLY A 391 27.29 8.91 11.20
C GLY A 391 27.81 9.23 12.61
N ALA A 392 28.04 8.24 13.47
CA ALA A 392 28.70 8.40 14.76
C ALA A 392 30.22 8.55 14.61
N TRP A 393 30.92 9.01 15.64
CA TRP A 393 32.39 9.03 15.73
C TRP A 393 32.99 7.71 16.24
N LYS A 394 32.19 6.86 16.90
CA LYS A 394 32.60 5.50 17.30
C LYS A 394 31.88 4.40 16.51
N GLY A 395 32.44 3.20 16.58
CA GLY A 395 31.94 2.03 15.86
C GLY A 395 30.56 1.54 16.33
N THR A 396 29.84 0.92 15.41
CA THR A 396 28.58 0.19 15.65
C THR A 396 28.51 -1.07 14.81
N ASP A 397 27.79 -2.08 15.28
CA ASP A 397 27.41 -3.21 14.42
C ASP A 397 26.17 -2.87 13.60
N VAL A 398 26.13 -3.41 12.38
CA VAL A 398 25.04 -3.23 11.41
C VAL A 398 24.59 -4.59 10.90
N ILE A 399 23.28 -4.80 10.88
CA ILE A 399 22.63 -5.97 10.29
C ILE A 399 21.69 -5.47 9.20
N VAL A 400 21.63 -6.18 8.08
CA VAL A 400 20.72 -5.90 6.96
C VAL A 400 19.94 -7.16 6.63
N ASP A 401 18.62 -7.07 6.77
CA ASP A 401 17.69 -8.13 6.39
C ASP A 401 16.83 -7.62 5.21
N VAL A 402 16.90 -8.27 4.05
CA VAL A 402 16.16 -7.89 2.84
C VAL A 402 14.81 -8.61 2.81
N VAL A 403 13.73 -7.88 2.51
CA VAL A 403 12.35 -8.39 2.48
C VAL A 403 11.69 -8.34 1.10
N GLY A 404 12.31 -7.66 0.14
CA GLY A 404 11.83 -7.60 -1.24
C GLY A 404 12.63 -6.60 -2.08
N TYR A 405 12.28 -6.51 -3.35
CA TYR A 405 12.92 -5.58 -4.29
C TYR A 405 11.90 -5.00 -5.28
N TYR A 406 12.28 -3.93 -5.95
CA TYR A 406 11.54 -3.33 -7.05
C TYR A 406 12.32 -3.52 -8.35
N SER A 407 11.64 -3.83 -9.44
CA SER A 407 12.26 -3.95 -10.76
C SER A 407 11.24 -3.65 -11.87
N THR A 408 11.71 -3.33 -13.06
CA THR A 408 10.84 -3.09 -14.23
C THR A 408 10.06 -4.33 -14.66
N ASP A 409 10.56 -5.52 -14.35
CA ASP A 409 9.88 -6.79 -14.64
C ASP A 409 8.95 -7.21 -13.48
N GLY A 410 9.02 -6.50 -12.35
CA GLY A 410 8.20 -6.77 -11.18
C GLY A 410 6.74 -6.45 -11.47
N GLN A 411 5.84 -7.37 -11.12
CA GLN A 411 4.42 -7.29 -11.45
C GLN A 411 3.55 -6.80 -10.28
N GLY A 412 4.11 -6.61 -9.09
CA GLY A 412 3.38 -6.14 -7.92
C GLY A 412 3.17 -4.63 -7.95
N SER A 413 2.04 -4.19 -8.50
CA SER A 413 1.64 -2.77 -8.47
C SER A 413 0.98 -2.45 -7.13
N TYR A 414 1.32 -1.29 -6.57
CA TYR A 414 0.83 -0.85 -5.27
C TYR A 414 -0.57 -0.23 -5.38
N LEU A 415 -1.49 -0.74 -4.57
CA LEU A 415 -2.81 -0.19 -4.33
C LEU A 415 -2.83 0.41 -2.90
N PRO A 416 -2.78 1.75 -2.77
CA PRO A 416 -2.76 2.42 -1.47
C PRO A 416 -4.13 2.43 -0.79
N PHE A 417 -4.14 2.38 0.54
CA PHE A 417 -5.32 2.51 1.41
C PHE A 417 -5.21 3.73 2.32
N LEU A 418 -6.35 4.23 2.79
CA LEU A 418 -6.34 4.98 4.04
C LEU A 418 -5.99 4.01 5.18
N PRO A 419 -5.17 4.40 6.17
CA PRO A 419 -4.74 3.47 7.20
C PRO A 419 -5.92 2.88 7.98
N GLU A 420 -6.00 1.56 8.05
CA GLU A 420 -7.04 0.82 8.78
C GLU A 420 -6.39 -0.13 9.79
N ARG A 421 -6.95 -0.19 11.01
CA ARG A 421 -6.51 -1.15 12.01
C ARG A 421 -7.10 -2.52 11.72
N ILE A 422 -6.24 -3.52 11.60
CA ILE A 422 -6.64 -4.91 11.33
C ILE A 422 -6.33 -5.84 12.51
N LEU A 423 -5.56 -5.37 13.49
CA LEU A 423 -5.32 -6.06 14.76
C LEU A 423 -5.02 -5.06 15.87
N ASP A 424 -5.64 -5.25 17.04
CA ASP A 424 -5.26 -4.63 18.30
C ASP A 424 -5.37 -5.66 19.44
N THR A 425 -4.25 -6.23 19.89
CA THR A 425 -4.31 -7.25 20.97
C THR A 425 -4.77 -6.70 22.31
N ARG A 426 -4.86 -5.37 22.45
CA ARG A 426 -5.35 -4.69 23.64
C ARG A 426 -6.88 -4.60 23.69
N ASP A 427 -7.53 -4.72 22.53
CA ASP A 427 -8.98 -4.63 22.42
C ASP A 427 -9.58 -6.04 22.41
N PRO A 428 -10.27 -6.47 23.50
CA PRO A 428 -10.88 -7.80 23.54
C PRO A 428 -12.03 -7.98 22.56
N ALA A 429 -12.57 -6.91 21.95
CA ALA A 429 -13.54 -7.00 20.88
C ALA A 429 -12.90 -7.40 19.54
N ASP A 430 -11.68 -6.90 19.28
CA ASP A 430 -10.90 -7.24 18.09
C ASP A 430 -10.14 -8.57 18.30
N TRP A 431 -9.64 -8.80 19.51
CA TRP A 431 -8.77 -9.92 19.86
C TRP A 431 -9.06 -10.46 21.27
N PRO A 432 -9.91 -11.49 21.42
CA PRO A 432 -10.35 -11.96 22.73
C PRO A 432 -9.29 -12.76 23.51
N TYR A 433 -8.10 -12.98 22.93
CA TYR A 433 -7.05 -13.83 23.49
C TYR A 433 -5.98 -13.05 24.27
N GLY A 434 -6.06 -11.71 24.26
CA GLY A 434 -5.14 -10.83 24.99
C GLY A 434 -3.74 -10.73 24.36
N GLN A 435 -2.72 -10.48 25.19
CA GLN A 435 -1.37 -10.18 24.72
C GLN A 435 -0.75 -11.30 23.88
N LEU A 436 0.09 -10.92 22.91
CA LEU A 436 0.93 -11.86 22.17
C LEU A 436 2.00 -12.46 23.10
N GLU A 437 1.96 -13.78 23.27
CA GLU A 437 2.84 -14.50 24.18
C GLU A 437 4.32 -14.41 23.79
N ARG A 438 5.20 -14.43 24.80
CA ARG A 438 6.65 -14.55 24.63
C ARG A 438 7.02 -15.74 23.74
N GLN A 439 7.97 -15.55 22.83
CA GLN A 439 8.40 -16.58 21.86
C GLN A 439 7.26 -17.18 21.00
N GLY A 440 6.04 -16.63 21.06
CA GLY A 440 4.89 -17.05 20.27
C GLY A 440 4.73 -16.21 19.01
N TYR A 441 3.69 -16.53 18.23
CA TYR A 441 3.33 -15.79 17.03
C TYR A 441 1.82 -15.73 16.81
N ILE A 442 1.40 -14.75 16.02
CA ILE A 442 0.07 -14.65 15.43
C ILE A 442 0.21 -14.89 13.93
N TYR A 443 -0.55 -15.81 13.37
CA TYR A 443 -0.68 -15.94 11.91
C TYR A 443 -1.94 -15.21 11.45
N MET A 444 -1.83 -14.40 10.40
CA MET A 444 -2.94 -13.63 9.86
C MET A 444 -3.21 -14.05 8.41
N PRO A 445 -4.40 -14.62 8.09
CA PRO A 445 -4.77 -14.96 6.72
C PRO A 445 -5.25 -13.71 5.98
N LEU A 446 -4.30 -12.90 5.52
CA LEU A 446 -4.60 -11.62 4.89
C LEU A 446 -5.11 -11.75 3.44
N SER A 447 -5.02 -12.94 2.81
CA SER A 447 -5.29 -13.11 1.37
C SER A 447 -6.06 -14.36 0.94
N SER A 448 -6.54 -15.21 1.85
CA SER A 448 -7.07 -16.54 1.47
C SER A 448 -8.24 -16.49 0.47
N SER A 449 -8.87 -15.32 0.29
CA SER A 449 -9.94 -15.03 -0.66
C SER A 449 -9.54 -14.17 -1.89
N ARG A 450 -8.28 -13.70 -2.01
CA ARG A 450 -7.83 -12.72 -3.01
C ARG A 450 -6.52 -13.12 -3.71
N PRO A 451 -6.59 -13.87 -4.83
CA PRO A 451 -5.42 -14.49 -5.46
C PRO A 451 -4.45 -13.51 -6.14
N SER A 452 -4.86 -12.27 -6.41
CA SER A 452 -4.01 -11.27 -7.07
C SER A 452 -3.09 -10.51 -6.11
N ASN A 453 -3.32 -10.57 -4.79
CA ASN A 453 -2.42 -9.92 -3.84
C ASN A 453 -1.07 -10.68 -3.83
N THR A 454 0.03 -9.95 -3.64
CA THR A 454 1.38 -10.56 -3.51
C THR A 454 2.11 -10.10 -2.26
N ALA A 455 1.80 -8.92 -1.74
CA ALA A 455 2.37 -8.42 -0.49
C ALA A 455 1.51 -7.34 0.15
N TYR A 456 1.77 -7.08 1.43
CA TYR A 456 1.08 -6.08 2.24
C TYR A 456 2.04 -4.99 2.67
N VAL A 457 1.53 -3.76 2.76
CA VAL A 457 2.19 -2.65 3.43
C VAL A 457 1.50 -2.42 4.76
N LEU A 458 2.22 -2.65 5.84
CA LEU A 458 1.73 -2.61 7.21
C LEU A 458 2.54 -1.63 8.05
N ASN A 459 1.92 -1.08 9.09
CA ASN A 459 2.63 -0.53 10.24
C ASN A 459 2.37 -1.46 11.43
N THR A 460 3.42 -2.06 11.95
CA THR A 460 3.33 -2.89 13.17
C THR A 460 3.81 -2.06 14.34
N THR A 461 3.04 -2.06 15.43
CA THR A 461 3.42 -1.38 16.67
C THR A 461 3.42 -2.37 17.82
N VAL A 462 4.56 -2.46 18.50
CA VAL A 462 4.69 -3.24 19.74
C VAL A 462 4.62 -2.29 20.93
N THR A 463 3.78 -2.62 21.92
CA THR A 463 3.59 -1.84 23.15
C THR A 463 3.48 -2.73 24.38
N ASN A 464 3.39 -2.12 25.57
CA ASN A 464 3.31 -2.81 26.86
C ASN A 464 4.47 -3.79 27.06
N THR A 465 5.68 -3.36 26.70
CA THR A 465 6.88 -4.20 26.71
C THR A 465 7.47 -4.29 28.12
N HIS A 466 7.63 -5.51 28.65
CA HIS A 466 8.15 -5.74 30.00
C HIS A 466 9.65 -6.08 30.06
N GLY A 467 10.23 -6.39 28.90
CA GLY A 467 11.64 -6.70 28.68
C GLY A 467 12.06 -6.31 27.27
N ASP A 468 13.33 -6.53 26.96
CA ASP A 468 13.89 -6.28 25.63
C ASP A 468 13.48 -7.39 24.65
N GLY A 469 13.31 -7.05 23.38
CA GLY A 469 12.92 -8.01 22.36
C GLY A 469 12.86 -7.42 20.95
N TYR A 470 12.39 -8.24 20.01
CA TYR A 470 12.16 -7.82 18.65
C TYR A 470 11.00 -8.58 18.00
N LEU A 471 10.40 -7.98 16.99
CA LEU A 471 9.33 -8.60 16.19
C LEU A 471 9.96 -9.13 14.91
N THR A 472 9.56 -10.33 14.52
CA THR A 472 9.82 -10.86 13.18
C THR A 472 8.51 -11.01 12.45
N VAL A 473 8.45 -10.53 11.21
CA VAL A 473 7.30 -10.68 10.33
C VAL A 473 7.72 -11.42 9.07
N SER A 474 7.02 -12.50 8.74
CA SER A 474 7.38 -13.36 7.61
C SER A 474 6.17 -14.07 7.01
N PRO A 475 6.24 -14.49 5.73
CA PRO A 475 5.27 -15.41 5.18
C PRO A 475 5.22 -16.72 5.96
N ASP A 476 4.01 -17.26 6.12
CA ASP A 476 3.77 -18.56 6.76
C ASP A 476 3.90 -19.70 5.73
N PRO A 477 4.63 -20.79 6.04
CA PRO A 477 4.74 -21.95 5.14
C PRO A 477 3.43 -22.77 5.02
N ASN A 478 2.49 -22.63 5.95
CA ASN A 478 1.27 -23.43 6.06
C ASN A 478 0.08 -22.76 5.36
N SER A 479 -0.87 -23.60 4.94
CA SER A 479 -2.16 -23.15 4.42
C SER A 479 -3.20 -23.07 5.54
N LEU A 480 -4.29 -22.33 5.33
CA LEU A 480 -5.39 -22.31 6.30
C LEU A 480 -5.98 -23.71 6.52
N ALA A 481 -6.07 -24.52 5.45
CA ALA A 481 -6.51 -25.91 5.55
C ALA A 481 -5.56 -26.80 6.38
N ALA A 482 -4.27 -26.43 6.47
CA ALA A 482 -3.30 -27.11 7.33
C ALA A 482 -3.62 -26.90 8.80
N TYR A 483 -3.87 -25.64 9.17
CA TYR A 483 -4.28 -25.25 10.52
C TYR A 483 -5.64 -25.85 10.90
N ASP A 484 -6.64 -25.75 10.01
CA ASP A 484 -7.97 -26.32 10.26
C ASP A 484 -7.92 -27.85 10.41
N GLY A 485 -6.99 -28.50 9.71
CA GLY A 485 -6.80 -29.94 9.72
C GLY A 485 -5.86 -30.47 10.81
N GLY A 486 -5.15 -29.61 11.52
CA GLY A 486 -4.17 -30.00 12.55
C GLY A 486 -2.93 -30.73 12.01
N TRP A 487 -2.53 -30.47 10.77
CA TRP A 487 -1.33 -31.05 10.13
C TRP A 487 -0.31 -29.99 9.69
N GLU A 488 -0.44 -28.78 10.21
CA GLU A 488 0.53 -27.71 10.04
C GLU A 488 1.96 -28.14 10.44
N VAL A 489 2.93 -27.65 9.68
CA VAL A 489 4.35 -27.77 10.02
C VAL A 489 4.74 -26.55 10.83
N TRP A 490 5.28 -26.78 12.02
CA TRP A 490 5.80 -25.73 12.89
C TRP A 490 6.84 -24.87 12.15
N PRO A 491 6.55 -23.58 11.87
CA PRO A 491 7.49 -22.72 11.18
C PRO A 491 8.68 -22.43 12.08
N THR A 492 9.87 -22.34 11.49
CA THR A 492 11.02 -21.77 12.19
C THR A 492 11.02 -20.26 11.95
N PRO A 493 10.96 -19.41 12.99
CA PRO A 493 10.99 -17.97 12.80
C PRO A 493 12.28 -17.57 12.10
N PRO A 494 12.21 -16.74 11.03
CA PRO A 494 13.43 -16.29 10.39
C PRO A 494 14.27 -15.45 11.36
N ASN A 495 15.58 -15.54 11.22
CA ASN A 495 16.51 -14.69 11.96
C ASN A 495 16.56 -13.30 11.30
N SER A 496 15.44 -12.58 11.34
CA SER A 496 15.30 -11.22 10.81
C SER A 496 14.57 -10.33 11.82
N SER A 497 15.02 -9.08 11.94
CA SER A 497 14.40 -8.11 12.84
C SER A 497 13.61 -7.08 12.06
N ASN A 498 12.30 -7.03 12.26
CA ASN A 498 11.47 -5.97 11.71
C ASN A 498 11.48 -4.77 12.65
N LEU A 499 11.32 -4.95 13.96
CA LEU A 499 11.42 -3.85 14.92
C LEU A 499 12.03 -4.37 16.23
N ASN A 500 12.78 -3.52 16.93
CA ASN A 500 13.38 -3.86 18.23
C ASN A 500 12.88 -2.90 19.30
N TRP A 501 12.67 -3.40 20.51
CA TRP A 501 12.26 -2.59 21.65
C TRP A 501 13.14 -2.82 22.87
N LYS A 502 13.15 -1.80 23.72
CA LYS A 502 13.56 -1.90 25.12
C LYS A 502 12.31 -1.98 25.99
N LYS A 503 12.47 -2.51 27.19
CA LYS A 503 11.43 -2.46 28.23
C LYS A 503 10.79 -1.07 28.34
N GLY A 504 9.46 -1.03 28.32
CA GLY A 504 8.64 0.16 28.48
C GLY A 504 8.47 1.00 27.22
N ASN A 505 9.08 0.63 26.10
CA ASN A 505 8.93 1.35 24.84
C ASN A 505 7.66 0.89 24.09
N THR A 506 7.06 1.84 23.39
CA THR A 506 6.14 1.60 22.28
C THR A 506 6.88 1.89 20.98
N VAL A 507 6.97 0.92 20.08
CA VAL A 507 7.80 1.02 18.86
C VAL A 507 6.99 0.61 17.62
N PRO A 508 6.73 1.54 16.69
CA PRO A 508 6.22 1.23 15.36
C PRO A 508 7.37 0.95 14.36
N ASN A 509 7.10 0.14 13.34
CA ASN A 509 7.90 0.12 12.10
C ASN A 509 7.04 -0.25 10.88
N LEU A 510 7.39 0.28 9.70
CA LEU A 510 6.81 -0.17 8.44
C LEU A 510 7.26 -1.59 8.10
N VAL A 511 6.33 -2.43 7.65
CA VAL A 511 6.60 -3.78 7.18
C VAL A 511 6.04 -3.96 5.78
N GLN A 512 6.88 -4.39 4.85
CA GLN A 512 6.46 -4.94 3.56
C GLN A 512 6.51 -6.46 3.64
N ALA A 513 5.37 -7.09 3.87
CA ALA A 513 5.27 -8.54 4.09
C ALA A 513 4.79 -9.24 2.82
N GLY A 514 5.59 -10.15 2.28
CA GLY A 514 5.09 -11.13 1.31
C GLY A 514 4.07 -12.05 1.95
N MET A 515 3.12 -12.55 1.16
CA MET A 515 2.07 -13.46 1.66
C MET A 515 2.44 -14.94 1.54
N GLY A 516 3.59 -15.24 0.94
CA GLY A 516 3.98 -16.61 0.62
C GLY A 516 2.97 -17.26 -0.34
N ASN A 517 2.93 -18.59 -0.32
CA ASN A 517 2.05 -19.34 -1.21
C ASN A 517 0.60 -19.45 -0.71
N ASN A 518 0.37 -19.10 0.57
CA ASN A 518 -0.87 -19.40 1.26
C ASN A 518 -1.68 -18.16 1.67
N GLY A 519 -1.12 -16.96 1.48
CA GLY A 519 -1.82 -15.74 1.86
C GLY A 519 -1.79 -15.44 3.36
N ILE A 520 -0.84 -16.03 4.08
CA ILE A 520 -0.73 -15.95 5.54
C ILE A 520 0.59 -15.30 5.93
N VAL A 521 0.52 -14.37 6.88
CA VAL A 521 1.67 -13.64 7.42
C VAL A 521 1.77 -13.87 8.93
N ASP A 522 2.96 -14.27 9.39
CA ASP A 522 3.27 -14.47 10.80
C ASP A 522 3.86 -13.23 11.45
N PHE A 523 3.48 -12.98 12.70
CA PHE A 523 4.03 -11.94 13.57
C PHE A 523 4.58 -12.58 14.84
N TRP A 524 5.90 -12.77 14.90
CA TRP A 524 6.59 -13.47 15.98
C TRP A 524 7.09 -12.51 17.04
N ASN A 525 6.69 -12.72 18.29
CA ASN A 525 7.31 -12.09 19.45
C ASN A 525 8.60 -12.82 19.80
N ARG A 526 9.75 -12.23 19.49
CA ARG A 526 11.07 -12.80 19.80
C ARG A 526 11.62 -12.32 21.15
N GLY A 527 10.79 -11.66 21.95
CA GLY A 527 11.06 -11.31 23.34
C GLY A 527 10.76 -12.44 24.32
N TRP A 528 11.19 -12.25 25.56
CA TRP A 528 10.96 -13.19 26.67
C TRP A 528 9.76 -12.84 27.54
N ASP A 529 9.08 -11.74 27.24
CA ASP A 529 7.86 -11.30 27.90
C ASP A 529 6.72 -11.17 26.88
N ASN A 530 5.49 -11.24 27.37
CA ASN A 530 4.31 -10.97 26.56
C ASN A 530 4.29 -9.49 26.16
N ILE A 531 3.71 -9.22 25.00
CA ILE A 531 3.62 -7.87 24.42
C ILE A 531 2.25 -7.65 23.81
N ASP A 532 1.89 -6.38 23.64
CA ASP A 532 0.75 -6.01 22.80
C ASP A 532 1.22 -5.67 21.40
N LEU A 533 0.49 -6.19 20.40
CA LEU A 533 0.71 -5.97 18.99
C LEU A 533 -0.48 -5.23 18.38
N VAL A 534 -0.18 -4.16 17.67
CA VAL A 534 -1.12 -3.43 16.83
C VAL A 534 -0.65 -3.53 15.39
N VAL A 535 -1.55 -3.85 14.47
CA VAL A 535 -1.25 -3.90 13.03
C VAL A 535 -2.25 -3.02 12.30
N ASP A 536 -1.72 -2.02 11.60
CA ASP A 536 -2.48 -1.17 10.69
C ASP A 536 -2.04 -1.46 9.24
N ILE A 537 -2.99 -1.55 8.30
CA ILE A 537 -2.73 -1.77 6.87
C ILE A 537 -2.79 -0.45 6.10
N PHE A 538 -1.85 -0.25 5.18
CA PHE A 538 -1.69 0.96 4.37
C PHE A 538 -1.86 0.70 2.87
N GLY A 539 -1.90 -0.56 2.45
CA GLY A 539 -2.07 -0.93 1.06
C GLY A 539 -1.61 -2.35 0.78
N VAL A 540 -1.78 -2.76 -0.47
CA VAL A 540 -1.36 -4.07 -0.98
C VAL A 540 -0.59 -3.91 -2.28
N TYR A 541 0.26 -4.88 -2.59
CA TYR A 541 0.78 -5.09 -3.92
C TYR A 541 -0.05 -6.16 -4.62
N GLN A 542 -0.42 -5.93 -5.87
CA GLN A 542 -1.23 -6.83 -6.68
C GLN A 542 -0.64 -7.06 -8.07
N THR A 543 -0.75 -8.29 -8.55
CA THR A 543 -0.53 -8.65 -9.95
C THR A 543 -1.82 -8.53 -10.74
N ASN A 544 -1.69 -8.56 -12.07
CA ASN A 544 -2.82 -8.67 -13.00
C ASN A 544 -3.51 -10.04 -12.93
#